data_AF-A0A350BDL4-F1
#
_entry.id   AF-A0A350BDL4-F1
#
_cell.length_a   1.000
_cell.length_b   1.000
_cell.length_c   1.000
_cell.angle_alpha   90.00
_cell.angle_beta   90.00
_cell.angle_gamma   90.00
#
_symmetry.space_group_name_H-M   'P 1'
#
loop_
_entity.id
_entity.type
_entity.pdbx_description
1 polymer ?
#
loop_
_entity_poly.entity_id
_entity_poly.type
_entity_poly.pdbx_seq_one_letter_code
_entity_poly.pdbx_strand_id
1 'polypeptide(L)'
;MKIIDDVQTRYNLPFSVINALIDYVLETANSTFPRSLVDKIAASLARARVTSSIDAMEYLLKTTRKKKIIKNDGELKEADVVATLDVDIEALVAAFEEEKNGNK
;
A
#
# COMPACT_ATOMS: atom_id res chain seq x y z
N MET A 1 -9.06 -13.43 13.43
CA MET A 1 -7.65 -13.34 12.98
C MET A 1 -7.35 -13.87 11.58
N LYS A 2 -8.35 -14.35 10.79
CA LYS A 2 -8.09 -14.99 9.48
C LYS A 2 -7.37 -14.15 8.42
N ILE A 3 -7.56 -12.83 8.39
CA ILE A 3 -7.01 -11.99 7.30
C ILE A 3 -5.48 -11.96 7.35
N ILE A 4 -4.88 -11.94 8.54
CA ILE A 4 -3.42 -11.91 8.71
C ILE A 4 -2.81 -13.23 8.26
N ASP A 5 -3.40 -14.35 8.70
CA ASP A 5 -2.96 -15.70 8.31
C ASP A 5 -3.08 -15.92 6.79
N ASP A 6 -4.17 -15.42 6.19
CA ASP A 6 -4.38 -15.49 4.74
C ASP A 6 -3.36 -14.65 3.97
N VAL A 7 -3.01 -13.45 4.47
CA VAL A 7 -2.01 -12.58 3.83
C VAL A 7 -0.62 -13.21 3.94
N GLN A 8 -0.30 -13.77 5.10
CA GLN A 8 0.95 -14.47 5.31
C GLN A 8 1.10 -15.66 4.36
N THR A 9 0.09 -16.52 4.29
CA THR A 9 0.12 -17.74 3.47
C THR A 9 0.08 -17.43 1.98
N ARG A 10 -0.66 -16.40 1.56
CA ARG A 10 -0.83 -16.03 0.14
C ARG A 10 0.36 -15.27 -0.44
N TYR A 11 0.94 -14.35 0.33
CA TYR A 11 1.99 -13.45 -0.14
C TYR A 11 3.38 -13.80 0.37
N ASN A 12 3.49 -14.80 1.26
CA ASN A 12 4.74 -15.28 1.84
C ASN A 12 5.62 -14.13 2.39
N LEU A 13 4.97 -13.16 3.03
CA LEU A 13 5.61 -11.98 3.59
C LEU A 13 6.16 -12.29 5.00
N PRO A 14 7.32 -11.73 5.38
CA PRO A 14 7.80 -11.83 6.75
C PRO A 14 6.86 -11.14 7.74
N PHE A 15 6.79 -11.63 8.97
CA PHE A 15 5.97 -11.04 10.04
C PHE A 15 6.29 -9.55 10.28
N SER A 16 7.56 -9.15 10.16
CA SER A 16 7.99 -7.75 10.24
C SER A 16 7.31 -6.87 9.19
N VAL A 17 7.19 -7.35 7.96
CA VAL A 17 6.54 -6.65 6.83
C VAL A 17 5.03 -6.63 7.01
N ILE A 18 4.44 -7.72 7.52
CA ILE A 18 3.01 -7.80 7.80
C ILE A 18 2.61 -6.80 8.90
N ASN A 19 3.43 -6.64 9.94
CA ASN A 19 3.15 -5.64 10.98
C ASN A 19 3.16 -4.21 10.40
N ALA A 20 4.17 -3.87 9.59
CA ALA A 20 4.24 -2.58 8.91
C ALA A 20 3.03 -2.34 7.98
N LEU A 21 2.59 -3.38 7.25
CA LEU A 21 1.37 -3.34 6.45
C LEU A 21 0.14 -3.05 7.31
N ILE A 22 0.02 -3.70 8.47
CA ILE A 22 -1.10 -3.50 9.39
C ILE A 22 -1.13 -2.06 9.89
N ASP A 23 0.00 -1.57 10.40
CA ASP A 23 0.11 -0.22 10.93
C ASP A 23 -0.27 0.82 9.86
N TYR A 24 0.28 0.68 8.65
CA TYR A 24 -0.02 1.58 7.54
C TYR A 24 -1.50 1.57 7.11
N VAL A 25 -2.11 0.40 7.02
CA VAL A 25 -3.53 0.27 6.65
C VAL A 25 -4.43 0.89 7.72
N LEU A 26 -4.14 0.66 9.00
CA LEU A 26 -4.94 1.22 10.09
C LEU A 26 -4.82 2.75 10.15
N GLU A 27 -3.64 3.30 9.89
CA GLU A 27 -3.42 4.75 9.82
C GLU A 27 -4.15 5.37 8.61
N THR A 28 -4.10 4.72 7.45
CA THR A 28 -4.68 5.27 6.20
C THR A 28 -6.19 5.07 6.07
N ALA A 29 -6.74 4.01 6.65
CA ALA A 29 -8.15 3.63 6.50
C ALA A 29 -8.99 3.90 7.76
N ASN A 30 -8.65 4.93 8.55
CA ASN A 30 -9.41 5.34 9.75
C ASN A 30 -9.65 4.16 10.72
N SER A 31 -8.61 3.42 11.09
CA SER A 31 -8.67 2.22 11.96
C SER A 31 -9.51 1.06 11.41
N THR A 32 -9.78 1.04 10.11
CA THR A 32 -10.39 -0.12 9.44
C THR A 32 -9.34 -0.95 8.72
N PHE A 33 -9.64 -2.25 8.51
CA PHE A 33 -8.72 -3.18 7.86
C PHE A 33 -9.38 -3.85 6.64
N PRO A 34 -9.61 -3.08 5.56
CA PRO A 34 -10.32 -3.58 4.38
C PRO A 34 -9.48 -4.60 3.60
N ARG A 35 -10.03 -5.80 3.40
CA ARG A 35 -9.34 -6.91 2.71
C ARG A 35 -8.83 -6.51 1.32
N SER A 36 -9.61 -5.76 0.55
CA SER A 36 -9.22 -5.31 -0.80
C SER A 36 -7.95 -4.42 -0.79
N LEU A 37 -7.84 -3.52 0.19
CA LEU A 37 -6.66 -2.66 0.37
C LEU A 37 -5.46 -3.47 0.83
N VAL A 38 -5.67 -4.33 1.84
CA VAL A 38 -4.64 -5.19 2.40
C VAL A 38 -4.05 -6.10 1.33
N ASP A 39 -4.89 -6.76 0.52
CA ASP A 39 -4.45 -7.66 -0.56
C ASP A 39 -3.66 -6.89 -1.64
N LYS A 40 -4.08 -5.67 -1.99
CA LYS A 40 -3.38 -4.83 -2.98
C LYS A 40 -2.01 -4.38 -2.47
N ILE A 41 -1.92 -3.91 -1.23
CA ILE A 41 -0.67 -3.47 -0.63
C ILE A 41 0.25 -4.67 -0.40
N ALA A 42 -0.25 -5.78 0.13
CA ALA A 42 0.51 -7.02 0.32
C ALA A 42 1.07 -7.54 -1.01
N ALA A 43 0.27 -7.54 -2.08
CA ALA A 43 0.74 -7.89 -3.42
C ALA A 43 1.86 -6.95 -3.90
N SER A 44 1.78 -5.66 -3.53
CA SER A 44 2.80 -4.68 -3.87
C SER A 44 4.13 -4.94 -3.17
N LEU A 45 4.07 -5.16 -1.85
CA LEU A 45 5.25 -5.47 -1.02
C LEU A 45 5.90 -6.79 -1.45
N ALA A 46 5.09 -7.81 -1.77
CA ALA A 46 5.59 -9.10 -2.25
C ALA A 46 6.31 -8.96 -3.60
N ARG A 47 5.75 -8.18 -4.54
CA ARG A 47 6.40 -7.88 -5.83
C ARG A 47 7.70 -7.11 -5.65
N ALA A 48 7.75 -6.18 -4.70
CA ALA A 48 8.94 -5.42 -4.35
C ALA A 48 9.97 -6.24 -3.54
N ARG A 49 9.66 -7.49 -3.18
CA ARG A 49 10.51 -8.40 -2.40
C ARG A 49 11.03 -7.79 -1.10
N VAL A 50 10.18 -6.99 -0.46
CA VAL A 50 10.53 -6.34 0.79
C VAL A 50 10.58 -7.37 1.92
N THR A 51 11.62 -7.31 2.75
CA THR A 51 11.82 -8.28 3.85
C THR A 51 11.91 -7.64 5.23
N SER A 52 12.07 -6.31 5.31
CA SER A 52 12.16 -5.55 6.55
C SER A 52 10.93 -4.65 6.74
N SER A 53 10.56 -4.38 8.00
CA SER A 53 9.50 -3.44 8.34
C SER A 53 9.84 -2.00 7.90
N ILE A 54 11.12 -1.60 8.01
CA ILE A 54 11.59 -0.28 7.63
C ILE A 54 11.43 -0.08 6.11
N ASP A 55 11.96 -1.01 5.33
CA ASP A 55 11.86 -0.99 3.87
C ASP A 55 10.40 -1.00 3.40
N ALA A 56 9.52 -1.70 4.12
CA ALA A 56 8.10 -1.73 3.82
C ALA A 56 7.47 -0.36 4.04
N MET A 57 7.72 0.26 5.19
CA MET A 57 7.23 1.62 5.47
C MET A 57 7.78 2.64 4.48
N GLU A 58 9.07 2.59 4.16
CA GLU A 58 9.66 3.48 3.16
C GLU A 58 9.01 3.31 1.79
N TYR A 59 8.78 2.06 1.37
CA TYR A 59 8.11 1.75 0.11
C TYR A 59 6.67 2.29 0.06
N LEU A 60 5.92 2.12 1.15
CA LEU A 60 4.54 2.60 1.27
C LEU A 60 4.48 4.12 1.27
N LEU A 61 5.36 4.78 2.03
CA LEU A 61 5.47 6.24 2.10
C LEU A 61 5.94 6.86 0.78
N LYS A 62 6.92 6.24 0.09
CA LYS A 62 7.35 6.66 -1.26
C LYS A 62 6.20 6.58 -2.27
N THR A 63 5.33 5.58 -2.14
CA THR A 63 4.15 5.42 -3.00
C THR A 63 3.10 6.51 -2.74
N THR A 64 2.87 6.89 -1.48
CA THR A 64 1.91 7.96 -1.14
C THR A 64 2.37 9.34 -1.61
N ARG A 65 3.69 9.62 -1.53
CA ARG A 65 4.27 10.90 -1.96
C ARG A 65 4.25 11.13 -3.48
N LYS A 66 4.02 10.11 -4.31
CA LYS A 66 3.91 10.28 -5.77
C LYS A 66 2.62 10.99 -6.20
N LYS A 67 1.69 11.28 -5.29
CA LYS A 67 0.60 12.24 -5.52
C LYS A 67 1.06 13.67 -5.28
N LYS A 68 1.64 14.28 -6.32
CA LYS A 68 1.58 15.70 -6.74
C LYS A 68 2.84 16.04 -7.56
N ILE A 69 2.93 15.51 -8.77
CA ILE A 69 3.76 16.14 -9.82
C ILE A 69 2.80 16.51 -10.96
N ILE A 70 2.22 17.70 -10.85
CA ILE A 70 1.72 18.42 -12.02
C ILE A 70 3.00 18.82 -12.77
N LYS A 71 3.24 18.19 -13.92
CA LYS A 71 4.39 18.50 -14.78
C LYS A 71 4.31 19.97 -15.19
N ASN A 72 5.22 20.80 -14.70
CA ASN A 72 5.73 21.93 -15.45
C ASN A 72 7.20 21.62 -15.73
N ASP A 73 7.42 21.23 -16.99
CA ASP A 73 8.58 21.49 -17.81
C ASP A 73 9.97 21.29 -17.18
N GLY A 74 10.51 20.09 -17.40
CA GLY A 74 11.91 19.91 -17.78
C GLY A 74 12.97 20.14 -16.71
N GLU A 75 13.22 19.12 -15.87
CA GLU A 75 14.55 18.62 -15.54
C GLU A 75 14.43 17.36 -14.66
N LEU A 76 14.94 16.21 -15.12
CA LEU A 76 15.02 14.98 -14.35
C LEU A 76 16.50 14.77 -13.97
N LYS A 77 16.82 14.80 -12.68
CA LYS A 77 18.11 14.33 -12.17
C LYS A 77 17.96 13.17 -11.18
N GLU A 78 18.57 12.07 -11.64
CA GLU A 78 19.28 10.98 -10.96
C GLU A 78 18.59 10.13 -9.87
N ALA A 79 18.34 8.88 -10.28
CA ALA A 79 18.94 7.68 -9.67
C ALA A 79 18.15 6.90 -8.59
N ASP A 80 16.83 6.84 -8.66
CA ASP A 80 16.08 5.80 -7.92
C ASP A 80 15.00 5.21 -8.84
N VAL A 81 15.36 4.14 -9.56
CA VAL A 81 14.43 3.35 -10.39
C VAL A 81 13.52 2.54 -9.46
N VAL A 82 12.65 3.22 -8.71
CA VAL A 82 11.66 2.55 -7.88
C VAL A 82 10.40 2.39 -8.70
N ALA A 83 10.28 1.16 -9.23
CA ALA A 83 9.14 0.52 -9.86
C ALA A 83 7.89 1.41 -9.95
N THR A 84 7.55 1.80 -11.18
CA THR A 84 6.23 2.31 -11.52
C THR A 84 5.18 1.29 -11.11
N LEU A 85 4.36 1.62 -10.12
CA LEU A 85 3.16 0.89 -9.79
C LEU A 85 2.00 1.87 -9.76
N ASP A 86 1.11 1.69 -10.71
CA ASP A 86 -0.15 2.41 -10.90
C ASP A 86 -1.18 1.96 -9.84
N VAL A 87 -0.86 2.12 -8.56
CA VAL A 87 -1.81 1.84 -7.48
C VAL A 87 -2.33 3.18 -6.96
N ASP A 88 -3.46 3.62 -7.49
CA ASP A 88 -4.17 4.78 -6.94
C ASP A 88 -4.85 4.38 -5.62
N ILE A 89 -4.13 4.61 -4.52
CA ILE A 89 -4.60 4.34 -3.16
C ILE A 89 -5.83 5.20 -2.82
N GLU A 90 -5.92 6.45 -3.29
CA GLU A 90 -7.10 7.28 -2.95
C GLU A 90 -8.34 6.82 -3.73
N ALA A 91 -8.21 6.42 -5.00
CA ALA A 91 -9.33 5.85 -5.74
C ALA A 91 -9.82 4.55 -5.08
N LEU A 92 -8.91 3.80 -4.46
CA LEU A 92 -9.25 2.59 -3.73
C LEU A 92 -9.90 2.85 -2.37
N VAL A 93 -9.39 3.84 -1.62
CA VAL A 93 -9.99 4.27 -0.35
C VAL A 93 -11.37 4.87 -0.61
N ALA A 94 -11.51 5.72 -1.64
CA ALA A 94 -12.78 6.28 -2.07
C ALA A 94 -13.77 5.19 -2.49
N ALA A 95 -13.35 4.20 -3.29
CA ALA A 95 -14.21 3.06 -3.65
C ALA A 95 -14.66 2.25 -2.42
N PHE A 96 -13.82 2.15 -1.39
CA PHE A 96 -14.19 1.47 -0.14
C PHE A 96 -15.15 2.31 0.71
N GLU A 97 -14.99 3.63 0.75
CA GLU A 97 -15.94 4.54 1.42
C GLU A 97 -17.30 4.58 0.71
N GLU A 98 -17.32 4.50 -0.62
CA GLU A 98 -18.54 4.36 -1.43
C GLU A 98 -19.28 3.04 -1.15
N GLU A 99 -18.55 1.92 -1.01
CA GLU A 99 -19.14 0.61 -0.67
C GLU A 99 -19.80 0.61 0.72
N LYS A 100 -19.30 1.41 1.68
CA LYS A 100 -19.94 1.59 2.99
C LYS A 100 -21.21 2.44 2.95
N ASN A 101 -21.34 3.36 1.99
CA ASN A 101 -22.49 4.26 1.87
C ASN A 101 -23.60 3.72 0.94
N GLY A 102 -23.31 2.67 0.16
CA GLY A 102 -24.25 2.07 -0.81
C GLY A 102 -25.23 1.04 -0.25
N ASN A 103 -25.16 0.69 1.04
CA ASN A 103 -26.11 -0.23 1.66
C ASN A 103 -27.14 0.55 2.49
N LYS A 104 -28.11 1.18 1.82
CA LYS A 104 -29.32 1.72 2.44
C LYS A 104 -30.54 1.36 1.61
#